data_AF-A0A1W1HH74-F1
#
_entry.id   AF-A0A1W1HH74-F1
#
_cell.length_a   1.000
_cell.length_b   1.000
_cell.length_c   1.000
_cell.angle_alpha   90.00
_cell.angle_beta   90.00
_cell.angle_gamma   90.00
#
_symmetry.space_group_name_H-M   'P 1'
#
loop_
_entity.id
_entity.type
_entity.pdbx_description
1 polymer ?
#
loop_
_entity_poly.entity_id
_entity_poly.type
_entity_poly.pdbx_seq_one_letter_code
_entity_poly.pdbx_strand_id
1 'polypeptide(L)'
;MFSRKEEEWYKKFQEGTFGVKGWKGRSKEILKPFSSDEKMNLKDKLDNLGEKIGREWAKDNSVRKIDTPMLQGWGKELLAAKDKGAETLIQEIDRLENEVNRIL
;
A
#
# COMPACT_ATOMS: atom_id res chain seq x y z
N MET A 1 -20.32 -1.06 -2.88
CA MET A 1 -20.17 0.06 -3.86
C MET A 1 -19.68 1.25 -3.06
N PHE A 2 -18.65 1.97 -3.52
CA PHE A 2 -18.18 3.16 -2.81
C PHE A 2 -19.23 4.27 -2.91
N SER A 3 -19.33 5.08 -1.87
CA SER A 3 -19.90 6.41 -1.99
C SER A 3 -18.95 7.31 -2.79
N ARG A 4 -19.48 8.37 -3.42
CA ARG A 4 -18.68 9.37 -4.15
C ARG A 4 -17.53 9.94 -3.31
N LYS A 5 -17.75 10.12 -2.00
CA LYS A 5 -16.73 10.60 -1.05
C LYS A 5 -15.61 9.58 -0.88
N GLU A 6 -15.94 8.31 -0.72
CA GLU A 6 -14.96 7.23 -0.61
C GLU A 6 -14.14 7.08 -1.90
N GLU A 7 -14.75 7.23 -3.07
CA GLU A 7 -14.01 7.22 -4.34
C GLU A 7 -12.98 8.35 -4.42
N GLU A 8 -13.33 9.56 -3.99
CA GLU A 8 -12.40 10.70 -3.94
C GLU A 8 -11.23 10.44 -2.97
N TRP A 9 -11.50 9.85 -1.80
CA TRP A 9 -10.46 9.50 -0.84
C TRP A 9 -9.60 8.34 -1.32
N TYR A 10 -10.18 7.33 -1.96
CA TYR A 10 -9.44 6.24 -2.59
C TYR A 10 -8.51 6.75 -3.69
N LYS A 11 -8.98 7.71 -4.50
CA LYS A 11 -8.15 8.37 -5.50
C LYS A 11 -6.98 9.13 -4.86
N LYS A 12 -7.22 9.88 -3.79
CA LYS A 12 -6.15 10.56 -3.02
C LYS A 12 -5.15 9.58 -2.42
N PHE A 13 -5.61 8.42 -1.92
CA PHE A 13 -4.73 7.36 -1.45
C PHE A 13 -3.83 6.83 -2.58
N GLN A 14 -4.41 6.54 -3.74
CA GLN A 14 -3.70 5.96 -4.89
C GLN A 14 -2.70 6.95 -5.51
N GLU A 15 -3.13 8.19 -5.76
CA GLU A 15 -2.37 9.19 -6.52
C GLU A 15 -1.49 10.06 -5.62
N GLY A 16 -1.92 10.27 -4.37
CA GLY A 16 -1.30 11.19 -3.43
C GLY A 16 -1.97 12.55 -3.44
N THR A 17 -1.35 13.48 -2.73
CA THR A 17 -1.74 14.88 -2.65
C THR A 17 -0.50 15.75 -2.89
N PHE A 18 -0.69 17.07 -2.94
CA PHE A 18 0.43 17.99 -3.18
C PHE A 18 1.56 17.77 -2.15
N GLY A 19 2.76 17.44 -2.65
CA GLY A 19 3.94 17.16 -1.81
C GLY A 19 3.98 15.79 -1.13
N VAL A 20 2.93 14.96 -1.24
CA VAL A 20 2.85 13.64 -0.60
C VAL A 20 2.55 12.56 -1.63
N LYS A 21 3.50 11.63 -1.82
CA LYS A 21 3.31 10.48 -2.72
C LYS A 21 2.17 9.59 -2.23
N GLY A 22 1.22 9.27 -3.11
CA GLY A 22 0.25 8.19 -2.88
C GLY A 22 0.86 6.81 -3.09
N TRP A 23 0.02 5.78 -2.97
CA TRP A 23 0.42 4.39 -3.09
C TRP A 23 1.16 4.10 -4.40
N LYS A 24 0.64 4.55 -5.55
CA LYS A 24 1.28 4.33 -6.85
C LYS A 24 2.70 4.92 -6.91
N GLY A 25 2.89 6.10 -6.34
CA GLY A 25 4.19 6.76 -6.27
C GLY A 25 5.16 6.02 -5.35
N ARG A 26 4.68 5.53 -4.20
CA ARG A 26 5.46 4.75 -3.25
C ARG A 26 5.82 3.36 -3.81
N SER A 27 4.89 2.66 -4.44
CA SER A 27 5.13 1.37 -5.08
C SER A 27 6.18 1.47 -6.19
N LYS A 28 6.15 2.52 -7.01
CA LYS A 28 7.21 2.77 -8.01
C LYS A 28 8.59 2.96 -7.37
N GLU A 29 8.65 3.64 -6.23
CA GLU A 29 9.90 3.84 -5.49
C GLU A 29 10.42 2.54 -4.85
N ILE A 30 9.51 1.75 -4.28
CA ILE A 30 9.81 0.42 -3.74
C ILE A 30 10.34 -0.50 -4.84
N LEU A 31 9.71 -0.48 -6.02
CA LEU A 31 10.07 -1.38 -7.11
C LEU A 31 11.35 -0.95 -7.84
N LYS A 32 11.75 0.33 -7.76
CA LYS A 32 12.86 0.91 -8.56
C LYS A 32 14.13 0.05 -8.63
N PRO A 33 14.65 -0.53 -7.53
CA PRO A 33 15.94 -1.24 -7.53
C PRO A 33 15.94 -2.60 -8.22
N PHE A 34 14.78 -3.21 -8.42
CA PHE A 34 14.68 -4.60 -8.89
C PHE A 34 14.69 -4.72 -10.42
N SER A 35 15.04 -5.91 -10.92
CA SER A 35 14.95 -6.26 -12.34
C SER A 35 13.50 -6.30 -12.82
N SER A 36 13.27 -6.31 -14.14
CA SER A 36 11.93 -6.39 -14.72
C SER A 36 11.17 -7.66 -14.30
N ASP A 37 11.89 -8.78 -14.18
CA ASP A 37 11.30 -10.07 -13.81
C ASP A 37 10.85 -10.08 -12.34
N GLU A 38 11.70 -9.57 -11.43
CA GLU A 38 11.35 -9.41 -10.01
C GLU A 38 10.20 -8.42 -9.81
N LYS A 39 10.20 -7.33 -10.59
CA LYS A 39 9.18 -6.27 -10.53
C LYS A 39 7.79 -6.79 -10.81
N MET A 40 7.62 -7.74 -11.74
CA MET A 40 6.30 -8.23 -12.13
C MET A 40 5.56 -8.82 -10.93
N ASN A 41 6.19 -9.79 -10.24
CA ASN A 41 5.61 -10.43 -9.06
C ASN A 41 5.41 -9.46 -7.88
N LEU A 42 6.43 -8.62 -7.60
CA LEU A 42 6.35 -7.64 -6.52
C LEU A 42 5.26 -6.59 -6.75
N LYS A 43 5.08 -6.16 -8.01
CA LYS A 43 4.07 -5.17 -8.39
C LYS A 43 2.67 -5.71 -8.15
N ASP A 44 2.38 -6.94 -8.58
CA ASP A 44 1.05 -7.52 -8.42
C ASP A 44 0.68 -7.67 -6.93
N LYS A 45 1.64 -8.08 -6.09
CA LYS A 45 1.46 -8.13 -4.64
C LYS A 45 1.21 -6.74 -4.03
N LEU A 46 1.99 -5.72 -4.42
CA LEU A 46 1.80 -4.35 -3.94
C LEU A 46 0.48 -3.72 -4.43
N ASP A 47 0.03 -4.05 -5.64
CA ASP A 47 -1.24 -3.56 -6.17
C ASP A 47 -2.42 -4.16 -5.39
N ASN A 48 -2.39 -5.46 -5.10
CA ASN A 48 -3.41 -6.14 -4.29
C ASN A 48 -3.46 -5.58 -2.86
N LEU A 49 -2.30 -5.45 -2.20
CA LEU A 49 -2.22 -4.89 -0.86
C LEU A 49 -2.73 -3.44 -0.83
N GLY A 50 -2.31 -2.62 -1.80
CA GLY A 50 -2.72 -1.23 -1.93
C GLY A 50 -4.22 -1.07 -2.19
N GLU A 51 -4.81 -1.97 -2.97
CA GLU A 51 -6.25 -1.98 -3.17
C GLU A 51 -6.97 -2.21 -1.84
N LYS A 52 -6.65 -3.27 -1.09
CA LYS A 52 -7.30 -3.58 0.19
C LYS A 52 -7.19 -2.45 1.19
N ILE A 53 -5.95 -1.97 1.40
CA ILE A 53 -5.63 -0.88 2.31
C ILE A 53 -6.38 0.39 1.90
N GLY A 54 -6.28 0.78 0.63
CA GLY A 54 -6.86 2.01 0.14
C GLY A 54 -8.39 1.99 0.26
N ARG A 55 -9.02 0.85 -0.04
CA ARG A 55 -10.48 0.73 0.05
C ARG A 55 -10.99 0.88 1.47
N GLU A 56 -10.27 0.32 2.44
CA GLU A 56 -10.63 0.47 3.85
C GLU A 56 -10.36 1.89 4.35
N TRP A 57 -9.18 2.44 4.06
CA TRP A 57 -8.76 3.75 4.56
C TRP A 57 -9.63 4.90 4.00
N ALA A 58 -10.19 4.70 2.80
CA ALA A 58 -11.07 5.67 2.15
C ALA A 58 -12.46 5.78 2.78
N LYS A 59 -12.86 4.83 3.63
CA LYS A 59 -14.11 4.87 4.39
C LYS A 59 -14.15 6.06 5.33
N ASP A 60 -15.35 6.38 5.83
CA ASP A 60 -15.50 7.43 6.84
C ASP A 60 -14.67 7.11 8.10
N ASN A 61 -14.07 8.14 8.69
CA ASN A 61 -13.19 8.00 9.85
C ASN A 61 -13.87 7.31 11.04
N SER A 62 -15.20 7.43 11.15
CA SER A 62 -15.99 6.80 12.22
C SER A 62 -16.12 5.28 12.08
N VAL A 63 -15.85 4.72 10.90
CA VAL A 63 -16.06 3.29 10.61
C VAL A 63 -14.82 2.59 10.05
N ARG A 64 -13.84 3.33 9.52
CA ARG A 64 -12.62 2.73 8.97
C ARG A 64 -11.81 2.05 10.09
N LYS A 65 -11.25 0.89 9.76
CA LYS A 65 -10.38 0.12 10.66
C LYS A 65 -8.89 0.40 10.43
N ILE A 66 -8.53 0.84 9.22
CA ILE A 66 -7.16 1.22 8.86
C ILE A 66 -7.05 2.73 8.92
N ASP A 67 -6.11 3.22 9.73
CA ASP A 67 -5.86 4.64 9.92
C ASP A 67 -4.54 5.10 9.28
N THR A 68 -4.31 6.41 9.29
CA THR A 68 -3.10 7.01 8.70
C THR A 68 -1.80 6.57 9.37
N PRO A 69 -1.70 6.48 10.72
CA PRO A 69 -0.54 5.88 11.39
C PRO A 69 -0.15 4.49 10.87
N MET A 70 -1.12 3.58 10.69
CA MET A 70 -0.85 2.24 10.14
C MET A 70 -0.24 2.33 8.74
N LEU A 71 -0.83 3.16 7.85
CA LEU A 71 -0.28 3.38 6.50
C LEU A 71 1.17 3.86 6.51
N GLN A 72 1.48 4.80 7.41
CA GLN A 72 2.82 5.35 7.54
C GLN A 72 3.82 4.32 8.08
N GLY A 73 3.39 3.46 9.02
CA GLY A 73 4.17 2.33 9.54
C GLY A 73 4.51 1.33 8.45
N TRP A 74 3.50 0.77 7.79
CA TRP A 74 3.66 -0.19 6.70
C TRP A 74 4.49 0.38 5.54
N GLY A 75 4.29 1.66 5.21
CA GLY A 75 5.09 2.34 4.19
C GLY A 75 6.57 2.47 4.53
N LYS A 76 6.95 2.52 5.83
CA LYS A 76 8.35 2.49 6.28
C LYS A 76 8.91 1.08 6.27
N GLU A 77 8.13 0.10 6.71
CA GLU A 77 8.50 -1.32 6.71
C GLU A 77 8.81 -1.81 5.30
N LEU A 78 7.95 -1.49 4.32
CA LEU A 78 8.19 -1.82 2.91
C LEU A 78 9.46 -1.16 2.34
N LEU A 79 9.76 0.08 2.74
CA LEU A 79 11.01 0.74 2.33
C LEU A 79 12.23 0.06 2.94
N ALA A 80 12.17 -0.30 4.23
CA ALA A 80 13.24 -1.03 4.89
C ALA A 80 13.44 -2.44 4.33
N ALA A 81 12.35 -3.13 3.96
CA ALA A 81 12.42 -4.45 3.34
C ALA A 81 12.98 -4.39 1.92
N LYS A 82 12.64 -3.35 1.15
CA LYS A 82 13.23 -3.09 -0.18
C LYS A 82 14.76 -3.09 -0.12
N ASP A 83 15.34 -2.41 0.85
CA ASP A 83 16.80 -2.26 0.98
C ASP A 83 17.51 -3.57 1.33
N LYS A 84 16.76 -4.62 1.71
CA LYS A 84 17.25 -5.97 2.01
C LYS A 84 17.14 -6.95 0.83
N GLY A 85 16.44 -6.58 -0.24
CA GLY A 85 16.30 -7.40 -1.45
C GLY A 85 14.88 -7.91 -1.70
N ALA A 86 14.69 -8.55 -2.87
CA ALA A 86 13.37 -8.90 -3.38
C ALA A 86 12.66 -9.95 -2.51
N GLU A 87 13.37 -10.96 -2.03
CA GLU A 87 12.80 -12.01 -1.18
C GLU A 87 12.28 -11.45 0.16
N THR A 88 13.08 -10.61 0.83
CA THR A 88 12.64 -9.96 2.07
C THR A 88 11.45 -9.05 1.83
N LEU A 89 11.42 -8.32 0.72
CA LEU A 89 10.26 -7.51 0.35
C LEU A 89 9.01 -8.36 0.10
N ILE A 90 9.12 -9.52 -0.56
CA ILE A 90 8.00 -10.45 -0.75
C ILE A 90 7.46 -10.91 0.61
N GLN A 91 8.33 -11.35 1.51
CA GLN A 91 7.95 -11.79 2.85
C GLN A 91 7.26 -10.67 3.64
N GLU A 92 7.74 -9.43 3.52
CA GLU A 92 7.15 -8.28 4.18
C GLU A 92 5.76 -7.95 3.61
N ILE A 93 5.59 -7.98 2.28
CA ILE A 93 4.27 -7.79 1.66
C ILE A 93 3.29 -8.87 2.11
N ASP A 94 3.72 -10.13 2.16
CA ASP A 94 2.88 -11.25 2.59
C ASP A 94 2.52 -11.17 4.08
N ARG A 95 3.43 -10.67 4.93
CA ARG A 95 3.15 -10.37 6.34
C ARG A 95 2.09 -9.29 6.47
N LEU A 96 2.24 -8.18 5.75
CA LEU A 96 1.31 -7.05 5.76
C LEU A 96 -0.07 -7.43 5.21
N GLU A 97 -0.11 -8.23 4.15
CA GLU A 97 -1.34 -8.77 3.59
C GLU A 97 -2.12 -9.58 4.64
N ASN A 98 -1.42 -10.43 5.40
CA ASN A 98 -2.02 -11.18 6.50
C ASN A 98 -2.50 -10.29 7.65
N GLU A 99 -1.74 -9.24 7.98
CA GLU A 99 -2.12 -8.26 9.00
C GLU A 99 -3.39 -7.50 8.59
N VAL A 100 -3.43 -6.98 7.36
CA VAL A 100 -4.61 -6.32 6.77
C VAL A 100 -5.82 -7.25 6.80
N ASN A 101 -5.67 -8.51 6.36
CA ASN A 101 -6.77 -9.48 6.38
C ASN A 101 -7.29 -9.82 7.79
N ARG A 102 -6.50 -9.62 8.86
CA ARG A 102 -6.96 -9.81 10.24
C ARG A 102 -7.71 -8.60 10.79
N ILE A 103 -7.41 -7.41 10.27
CA ILE A 103 -8.06 -6.16 10.66
C ILE A 103 -9.45 -6.06 10.01
N LEU A 104 -9.52 -6.39 8.71
CA LEU A 104 -10.74 -6.31 7.90
C LEU A 104 -11.79 -7.34 8.30
#